data_AF-A0Q0B8-F1
#
_entry.id   AF-A0Q0B8-F1
#
_cell.length_a   1.000
_cell.length_b   1.000
_cell.length_c   1.000
_cell.angle_alpha   90.00
_cell.angle_beta   90.00
_cell.angle_gamma   90.00
#
_symmetry.space_group_name_H-M   'P 1'
#
loop_
_entity.id
_entity.type
_entity.pdbx_description
1 polymer ?
#
loop_
_entity_poly.entity_id
_entity_poly.type
_entity_poly.pdbx_seq_one_letter_code
_entity_poly.pdbx_strand_id
1 'polypeptide(L)'
;MPNIFEMKLLDVQPSQLFISKTKLQNVLKWLNVDSINKCDPIPVKNLNGKVIFTDGHTRAFAMYKMGIENIKVYWDEDELDWRAYEICVDWCTKDGIKSISHLDQRVISNDEYEILWYERCRKMQRGLED
;
A
#
# COMPACT_ATOMS: atom_id res chain seq x y z
N MET A 1 4.40 2.64 -21.99
CA MET A 1 4.91 2.05 -20.73
C MET A 1 5.02 3.20 -19.75
N PRO A 2 4.51 3.05 -18.52
CA PRO A 2 4.60 4.12 -17.54
C PRO A 2 6.07 4.41 -17.22
N ASN A 3 6.39 5.66 -16.91
CA ASN A 3 7.74 6.06 -16.54
C ASN A 3 8.09 5.47 -15.18
N ILE A 4 9.10 4.60 -15.13
CA ILE A 4 9.56 3.94 -13.90
C ILE A 4 10.71 4.75 -13.31
N PHE A 5 10.64 5.02 -12.01
CA PHE A 5 11.68 5.72 -11.26
C PHE A 5 11.85 5.10 -9.87
N GLU A 6 12.91 5.48 -9.16
CA GLU A 6 13.17 5.03 -7.80
C GLU A 6 12.79 6.08 -6.77
N MET A 7 12.30 5.64 -5.62
CA MET A 7 12.06 6.48 -4.45
C MET A 7 12.27 5.74 -3.15
N LYS A 8 12.51 6.48 -2.07
CA LYS A 8 12.62 5.89 -0.73
C LYS A 8 11.27 5.30 -0.33
N LEU A 9 11.30 4.03 0.06
CA LEU A 9 10.15 3.26 0.50
C LEU A 9 9.39 3.94 1.65
N LEU A 10 10.13 4.56 2.57
CA LEU A 10 9.58 5.24 3.74
C LEU A 10 8.99 6.62 3.46
N ASP A 11 9.25 7.20 2.28
CA ASP A 11 8.72 8.51 1.87
C ASP A 11 7.31 8.40 1.27
N VAL A 12 6.82 7.18 1.03
CA VAL A 12 5.49 6.93 0.45
C VAL A 12 4.45 6.67 1.54
N GLN A 13 3.36 7.42 1.50
CA GLN A 13 2.26 7.30 2.44
C GLN A 13 1.38 6.07 2.14
N PRO A 14 1.13 5.20 3.13
CA PRO A 14 0.11 4.17 2.99
C PRO A 14 -1.30 4.74 2.90
N SER A 15 -2.09 4.12 2.04
CA SER A 15 -3.55 4.25 1.94
C SER A 15 -4.28 3.00 2.46
N GLN A 16 -3.59 2.14 3.22
CA GLN A 16 -4.12 0.89 3.76
C GLN A 16 -3.75 0.73 5.23
N LEU A 17 -4.74 0.36 6.06
CA LEU A 17 -4.57 0.26 7.52
C LEU A 17 -3.91 -1.03 8.01
N PHE A 18 -4.05 -2.12 7.27
CA PHE A 18 -3.65 -3.46 7.72
C PHE A 18 -2.94 -4.22 6.61
N ILE A 19 -2.21 -5.28 6.95
CA ILE A 19 -1.67 -6.24 5.98
C ILE A 19 -2.28 -7.61 6.25
N SER A 20 -2.79 -8.28 5.21
CA SER A 20 -3.22 -9.67 5.34
C SER A 20 -1.99 -10.57 5.50
N LYS A 21 -1.93 -11.33 6.59
CA LYS A 21 -0.87 -12.32 6.86
C LYS A 21 -0.75 -13.34 5.74
N THR A 22 -1.87 -13.81 5.19
CA THR A 22 -1.89 -14.78 4.08
C THR A 22 -1.29 -14.18 2.82
N LYS A 23 -1.68 -12.95 2.46
CA LYS A 23 -1.10 -12.26 1.30
C LYS A 23 0.40 -12.02 1.48
N LEU A 24 0.81 -11.58 2.67
CA LEU A 24 2.22 -11.35 2.99
C LEU A 24 3.04 -12.64 2.86
N GLN A 25 2.56 -13.75 3.42
CA GLN A 25 3.23 -15.06 3.28
C GLN A 25 3.36 -15.47 1.82
N ASN A 26 2.33 -15.23 0.99
CA ASN A 26 2.40 -15.54 -0.43
C ASN A 26 3.42 -14.67 -1.17
N VAL A 27 3.53 -13.38 -0.84
CA VAL A 27 4.60 -12.52 -1.39
C VAL A 27 5.97 -13.02 -0.97
N LEU A 28 6.17 -13.31 0.32
CA LEU A 28 7.45 -13.77 0.87
C LEU A 28 7.92 -15.14 0.34
N LYS A 29 7.02 -15.97 -0.22
CA LYS A 29 7.41 -17.25 -0.84
C LYS A 29 8.24 -17.07 -2.12
N TRP A 30 8.02 -15.99 -2.86
CA TRP A 30 8.72 -15.74 -4.12
C TRP A 30 9.64 -14.52 -4.04
N LEU A 31 9.35 -13.58 -3.15
CA LEU A 31 10.16 -12.38 -2.94
C LEU A 31 11.43 -12.72 -2.15
N ASN A 32 12.55 -12.72 -2.87
CA ASN A 32 13.91 -12.83 -2.36
C ASN A 32 14.83 -11.81 -3.06
N VAL A 33 16.09 -11.75 -2.64
CA VAL A 33 17.10 -10.82 -3.16
C VAL A 33 17.24 -10.91 -4.69
N ASP A 34 17.18 -12.11 -5.27
CA ASP A 34 17.32 -12.32 -6.71
C ASP A 34 16.08 -11.90 -7.52
N SER A 35 14.91 -11.97 -6.88
CA SER A 35 13.63 -11.63 -7.50
C SER A 35 13.29 -10.14 -7.39
N ILE A 36 13.94 -9.38 -6.50
CA ILE A 36 13.51 -8.01 -6.20
C ILE A 36 13.62 -7.09 -7.41
N ASN A 37 14.67 -7.28 -8.22
CA ASN A 37 14.89 -6.52 -9.45
C ASN A 37 13.86 -6.86 -10.54
N LYS A 38 13.18 -8.00 -10.42
CA LYS A 38 12.13 -8.50 -11.31
C LYS A 38 10.72 -8.21 -10.79
N CYS A 39 10.59 -7.61 -9.60
CA CYS A 39 9.29 -7.18 -9.11
C CYS A 39 8.77 -6.05 -9.98
N ASP A 40 7.47 -6.12 -10.30
CA ASP A 40 6.80 -5.00 -10.92
C ASP A 40 6.91 -3.76 -10.01
N PRO A 41 7.13 -2.57 -10.60
CA PRO A 41 7.16 -1.33 -9.84
C PRO A 41 5.83 -1.11 -9.10
N ILE A 42 5.89 -0.44 -7.96
CA ILE A 42 4.72 -0.19 -7.12
C ILE A 42 4.02 1.09 -7.61
N PRO A 43 2.70 1.07 -7.88
CA PRO A 43 2.00 2.26 -8.33
C PRO A 43 1.86 3.28 -7.21
N VAL A 44 2.12 4.55 -7.56
CA VAL A 44 2.02 5.68 -6.64
C VAL A 44 1.29 6.86 -7.28
N LYS A 45 0.66 7.70 -6.46
CA LYS A 45 0.00 8.93 -6.91
C LYS A 45 0.42 10.11 -6.06
N ASN A 46 0.62 11.28 -6.68
CA ASN A 46 0.61 12.53 -5.93
C ASN A 46 -0.85 12.93 -5.68
N LEU A 47 -1.27 12.84 -4.42
CA LEU A 47 -2.59 13.21 -3.93
C LEU A 47 -2.41 14.34 -2.91
N ASN A 48 -2.92 15.53 -3.25
CA ASN A 48 -2.86 16.72 -2.39
C ASN A 48 -1.45 17.06 -1.88
N GLY A 49 -0.43 16.93 -2.74
CA GLY A 49 0.96 17.23 -2.41
C GLY A 49 1.70 16.10 -1.69
N LYS A 50 1.06 14.94 -1.49
CA LYS A 50 1.65 13.77 -0.84
C LYS A 50 1.72 12.59 -1.81
N VAL A 51 2.87 11.90 -1.86
CA VAL A 51 2.98 10.67 -2.63
C VAL A 51 2.42 9.51 -1.81
N ILE A 52 1.42 8.83 -2.37
CA ILE A 52 0.72 7.71 -1.74
C ILE A 52 0.88 6.44 -2.56
N PHE A 53 0.80 5.28 -1.91
CA PHE A 53 0.56 4.02 -2.61
C PHE A 53 -0.89 3.97 -3.09
N THR A 54 -1.13 3.65 -4.35
CA THR A 54 -2.48 3.30 -4.82
C THR A 54 -2.73 1.80 -4.67
N ASP A 55 -1.72 0.96 -4.90
CA ASP A 55 -1.75 -0.47 -4.62
C ASP A 55 -0.35 -0.97 -4.19
N GLY A 56 -0.23 -2.27 -3.90
CA GLY A 56 1.04 -2.94 -3.68
C GLY A 56 1.57 -2.85 -2.25
N HIS A 57 0.77 -2.42 -1.27
CA HIS A 57 1.19 -2.27 0.14
C HIS A 57 1.77 -3.56 0.73
N THR A 58 1.26 -4.73 0.34
CA THR A 58 1.83 -6.02 0.81
C THR A 58 3.24 -6.25 0.25
N ARG A 59 3.51 -5.87 -1.01
CA ARG A 59 4.85 -5.95 -1.62
C ARG A 59 5.78 -4.92 -1.00
N ALA A 60 5.33 -3.67 -0.86
CA ALA A 60 6.06 -2.59 -0.20
C ALA A 60 6.46 -2.99 1.23
N PHE A 61 5.52 -3.56 2.00
CA PHE A 61 5.79 -4.01 3.36
C PHE A 61 6.76 -5.20 3.39
N ALA A 62 6.63 -6.16 2.47
CA ALA A 62 7.59 -7.26 2.37
C ALA A 62 9.02 -6.76 2.07
N MET A 63 9.17 -5.80 1.13
CA MET A 63 10.45 -5.14 0.83
C MET A 63 11.02 -4.42 2.06
N TYR A 64 10.17 -3.71 2.83
CA TYR A 64 10.58 -3.10 4.10
C TYR A 64 11.14 -4.14 5.08
N LYS A 65 10.47 -5.29 5.25
CA LYS A 65 10.94 -6.38 6.12
C LYS A 65 12.26 -7.00 5.67
N MET A 66 12.62 -6.84 4.39
CA MET A 66 13.90 -7.27 3.83
C MET A 66 15.01 -6.21 3.95
N GLY A 67 14.73 -5.03 4.53
CA GLY A 67 15.70 -3.94 4.67
C GLY A 67 15.91 -3.13 3.39
N ILE A 68 14.95 -3.17 2.45
CA ILE A 68 15.05 -2.44 1.19
C ILE A 68 14.66 -0.98 1.41
N GLU A 69 15.58 -0.07 1.05
CA GLU A 69 15.39 1.36 1.26
C GLU A 69 14.71 2.06 0.08
N ASN A 70 15.04 1.66 -1.15
CA ASN A 70 14.53 2.26 -2.37
C ASN A 70 13.71 1.25 -3.17
N ILE A 71 12.58 1.69 -3.72
CA ILE A 71 11.69 0.88 -4.54
C ILE A 71 11.51 1.50 -5.92
N LYS A 72 11.31 0.65 -6.92
CA LYS A 72 10.85 1.07 -8.24
C LYS A 72 9.36 1.37 -8.16
N VAL A 73 8.96 2.52 -8.67
CA VAL A 73 7.59 2.99 -8.70
C VAL A 73 7.24 3.56 -10.06
N TYR A 74 5.95 3.76 -10.29
CA TYR A 74 5.45 4.54 -11.42
C TYR A 74 4.25 5.37 -11.00
N TRP A 75 4.01 6.47 -11.70
CA TRP A 75 2.81 7.28 -11.47
C TRP A 75 1.58 6.53 -11.98
N ASP A 76 0.64 6.30 -11.07
CA ASP A 76 -0.66 5.72 -11.39
C ASP A 76 -1.50 6.77 -12.11
N GLU A 77 -1.80 6.49 -13.38
CA GLU A 77 -2.56 7.35 -14.29
C GLU A 77 -4.01 6.86 -14.46
N ASP A 78 -4.38 5.75 -13.82
CA ASP A 78 -5.73 5.21 -13.89
C ASP A 78 -6.74 6.18 -13.24
N GLU A 79 -7.93 6.29 -13.81
CA GLU A 79 -9.03 7.08 -13.22
C GLU A 79 -9.63 6.34 -12.02
N LEU A 80 -9.02 6.53 -10.85
CA LEU A 80 -9.48 5.97 -9.59
C LEU A 80 -10.38 6.95 -8.83
N ASP A 81 -11.16 6.44 -7.88
CA ASP A 81 -11.90 7.26 -6.93
C ASP A 81 -10.93 7.93 -5.95
N TRP A 82 -10.44 9.11 -6.31
CA TRP A 82 -9.49 9.86 -5.48
C TRP A 82 -10.08 10.26 -4.13
N ARG A 83 -11.40 10.42 -4.03
CA ARG A 83 -12.08 10.73 -2.77
C ARG A 83 -11.99 9.55 -1.81
N ALA A 84 -12.16 8.33 -2.30
CA ALA A 84 -11.93 7.12 -1.52
C ALA A 84 -10.47 7.04 -1.01
N TYR A 85 -9.49 7.38 -1.84
CA TYR A 85 -8.08 7.40 -1.43
C TYR A 85 -7.78 8.48 -0.39
N GLU A 86 -8.36 9.68 -0.51
CA GLU A 86 -8.24 10.73 0.52
C GLU A 86 -8.72 10.20 1.87
N ILE A 87 -9.89 9.56 1.91
CA ILE A 87 -10.45 8.99 3.15
C ILE A 87 -9.54 7.90 3.72
N CYS A 88 -9.02 7.01 2.87
CA CYS A 88 -8.10 5.96 3.28
C CYS A 88 -6.78 6.51 3.87
N VAL A 89 -6.22 7.55 3.26
CA VAL A 89 -5.02 8.25 3.75
C VAL A 89 -5.30 8.99 5.06
N ASP A 90 -6.49 9.59 5.19
CA ASP A 90 -6.93 10.23 6.43
C ASP A 90 -7.06 9.23 7.58
N TRP A 91 -7.62 8.04 7.32
CA TRP A 91 -7.65 6.97 8.31
C TRP A 91 -6.24 6.57 8.74
N CYS A 92 -5.33 6.37 7.79
CA CYS A 92 -3.94 6.05 8.09
C CYS A 92 -3.28 7.14 8.95
N THR A 93 -3.47 8.40 8.57
CA THR A 93 -2.87 9.54 9.29
C THR A 93 -3.41 9.66 10.71
N LYS A 94 -4.72 9.49 10.92
CA LYS A 94 -5.36 9.49 12.25
C LYS A 94 -4.88 8.34 13.14
N ASP A 95 -4.59 7.20 12.53
CA ASP A 95 -4.05 6.00 13.20
C ASP A 95 -2.51 6.03 13.40
N GLY A 96 -1.85 7.14 13.04
CA GLY A 96 -0.40 7.32 13.15
C GLY A 96 0.42 6.61 12.08
N ILE A 97 -0.21 6.06 11.04
CA ILE A 97 0.44 5.35 9.93
C ILE A 97 0.91 6.38 8.90
N LYS A 98 2.20 6.73 8.96
CA LYS A 98 2.82 7.76 8.09
C LYS A 98 3.77 7.19 7.02
N SER A 99 4.09 5.91 7.12
CA SER A 99 5.02 5.19 6.24
C SER A 99 4.73 3.69 6.36
N ILE A 100 5.24 2.90 5.40
CA ILE A 100 5.00 1.45 5.39
C ILE A 100 5.49 0.72 6.65
N SER A 101 6.51 1.26 7.33
CA SER A 101 7.06 0.68 8.57
C SER A 101 6.05 0.64 9.72
N HIS A 102 5.09 1.57 9.75
CA HIS A 102 4.04 1.62 10.77
C HIS A 102 3.02 0.46 10.64
N LEU A 103 3.07 -0.31 9.55
CA LEU A 103 2.24 -1.50 9.37
C LEU A 103 2.81 -2.75 10.05
N ASP A 104 4.00 -2.66 10.69
CA ASP A 104 4.67 -3.82 11.29
C ASP A 104 3.83 -4.55 12.35
N GLN A 105 3.10 -3.79 13.17
CA GLN A 105 2.19 -4.31 14.19
C GLN A 105 0.73 -4.44 13.70
N ARG A 106 0.50 -4.27 12.39
CA ARG A 106 -0.84 -4.27 11.77
C ARG A 106 -1.01 -5.40 10.75
N VAL A 107 -0.22 -6.47 10.92
CA VAL A 107 -0.38 -7.72 10.16
C VAL A 107 -1.40 -8.61 10.86
N ILE A 108 -2.54 -8.84 10.22
CA ILE A 108 -3.70 -9.53 10.80
C ILE A 108 -4.04 -10.79 10.01
N SER A 109 -4.88 -11.67 10.58
CA SER A 109 -5.37 -12.86 9.88
C SER A 109 -6.17 -12.48 8.62
N ASN A 110 -6.38 -13.42 7.72
CA ASN A 110 -7.16 -13.15 6.50
C ASN A 110 -8.61 -12.77 6.83
N ASP A 111 -9.21 -13.42 7.83
CA ASP A 111 -10.60 -13.20 8.23
C ASP A 111 -10.76 -11.80 8.86
N GLU A 112 -9.82 -11.41 9.73
CA GLU A 112 -9.79 -10.04 10.26
C GLU A 112 -9.55 -9.01 9.15
N TYR A 113 -8.72 -9.32 8.15
CA TYR A 113 -8.46 -8.41 7.04
C TYR A 113 -9.70 -8.18 6.17
N GLU A 114 -10.47 -9.23 5.91
CA GLU A 114 -11.75 -9.12 5.20
C GLU A 114 -12.69 -8.13 5.90
N ILE A 115 -12.77 -8.20 7.23
CA ILE A 115 -13.71 -7.38 8.01
C ILE A 115 -13.13 -5.97 8.27
N LEU A 116 -11.93 -5.88 8.85
CA LEU A 116 -11.35 -4.62 9.33
C LEU A 116 -10.86 -3.72 8.19
N TRP A 117 -10.55 -4.31 7.03
CA TRP A 117 -10.11 -3.55 5.86
C TRP A 117 -11.12 -3.58 4.73
N TYR A 118 -11.42 -4.74 4.15
CA TYR A 118 -12.23 -4.76 2.93
C TYR A 118 -13.68 -4.34 3.17
N GLU A 119 -14.37 -4.84 4.21
CA GLU A 119 -15.72 -4.37 4.52
C GLU A 119 -15.75 -2.89 4.85
N ARG A 120 -14.73 -2.37 5.54
CA ARG A 120 -14.61 -0.94 5.84
C ARG A 120 -14.51 -0.11 4.55
N CYS A 121 -13.67 -0.51 3.61
CA CYS A 121 -13.55 0.16 2.31
C CYS A 121 -14.86 0.06 1.51
N ARG A 122 -15.49 -1.12 1.45
CA ARG A 122 -16.78 -1.30 0.75
C ARG A 122 -17.89 -0.43 1.32
N LYS A 123 -17.99 -0.31 2.64
CA LYS A 123 -18.97 0.57 3.31
C LYS A 123 -18.73 2.04 2.97
N MET A 124 -17.47 2.47 2.97
CA MET A 124 -17.10 3.83 2.59
C MET A 124 -17.43 4.11 1.13
N GLN A 125 -17.08 3.21 0.20
CA GLN A 125 -17.36 3.37 -1.23
C GLN A 125 -18.86 3.52 -1.52
N ARG A 126 -19.70 2.65 -0.93
CA ARG A 126 -21.16 2.78 -1.06
C ARG A 126 -21.67 4.15 -0.61
N GLY A 127 -21.14 4.69 0.49
CA GLY A 127 -21.53 6.01 0.99
C GLY A 127 -20.97 7.20 0.19
N LEU A 128 -20.12 6.96 -0.82
CA LEU A 128 -19.69 7.99 -1.78
C LEU A 128 -20.55 7.98 -3.06
N GLU A 129 -21.27 6.90 -3.32
CA GLU A 129 -22.18 6.74 -4.46
C GLU A 129 -23.59 7.29 -4.18
N ASP A 130 -23.92 7.51 -2.91
CA ASP A 130 -25.18 8.08 -2.40
C ASP A 130 -25.16 9.63 -2.35
#